data_AF-A0A836K8Q4-F1
#
_entry.id   AF-A0A836K8Q4-F1
#
_cell.length_a   1.000
_cell.length_b   1.000
_cell.length_c   1.000
_cell.angle_alpha   90.00
_cell.angle_beta   90.00
_cell.angle_gamma   90.00
#
_symmetry.space_group_name_H-M   'P 1'
#
loop_
_entity.id
_entity.type
_entity.pdbx_description
1 polymer ?
#
loop_
_entity_poly.entity_id
_entity_poly.type
_entity_poly.pdbx_seq_one_letter_code
_entity_poly.pdbx_strand_id
1 'polypeptide(L)'
;MSETSDSEYNSSNEELQDAFAKGLLKPGLNVTIETSGKQSKNYVNHMKQKLDEIKLNLPWIERLDMVNALAPLAPELALQMQEQEVRRAKQLRGNRKLPQYKPSEDPVLNDFRRENTFHRQAQGAVMAGINRLKMLGTSISRPDDYFAEMAKSDEHMQKVRENLMKKRVMTQRSEKLRQLRQQKKVSKQMQVETTLKKHVEKRKSMEEVKKYRKSQAKITHVNRKINPKAQLKMQMKAAEFGYGRGKKRRSKWNMRSSSADVSEYR
;
A
#
# COMPACT_ATOMS: atom_id res chain seq x y z
N MET A 1 37.03 -57.78 58.55
CA MET A 1 36.29 -57.74 57.28
C MET A 1 35.03 -58.58 57.49
N SER A 2 33.88 -57.89 57.60
CA SER A 2 32.50 -58.33 57.31
C SER A 2 32.11 -59.81 57.46
N GLU A 3 31.54 -60.22 58.61
CA GLU A 3 30.74 -61.45 58.75
C GLU A 3 29.43 -61.27 59.57
N THR A 4 29.07 -60.05 59.98
CA THR A 4 27.88 -59.81 60.83
C THR A 4 26.62 -59.40 60.06
N SER A 5 26.66 -59.36 58.72
CA SER A 5 25.52 -58.88 57.90
C SER A 5 24.57 -59.98 57.43
N ASP A 6 24.96 -61.26 57.53
CA ASP A 6 24.20 -62.37 56.93
C ASP A 6 23.20 -63.02 57.91
N SER A 7 23.36 -62.80 59.22
CA SER A 7 22.45 -63.34 60.25
C SER A 7 21.18 -62.51 60.46
N GLU A 8 21.26 -61.18 60.33
CA GLU A 8 20.08 -60.30 60.46
C GLU A 8 19.10 -60.47 59.29
N TYR A 9 19.60 -60.74 58.08
CA TYR A 9 18.77 -61.01 56.90
C TYR A 9 17.95 -62.29 57.06
N ASN A 10 18.56 -63.34 57.62
CA ASN A 10 17.87 -64.61 57.86
C ASN A 10 16.79 -64.48 58.94
N SER A 11 17.04 -63.73 60.02
CA SER A 11 16.04 -63.51 61.08
C SER A 11 14.79 -62.79 60.57
N SER A 12 14.96 -61.78 59.70
CA SER A 12 13.81 -61.04 59.15
C SER A 12 12.94 -61.90 58.23
N ASN A 13 13.56 -62.81 57.48
CA ASN A 13 12.86 -63.71 56.57
C ASN A 13 12.10 -64.81 57.33
N GLU A 14 12.67 -65.29 58.44
CA GLU A 14 12.05 -66.27 59.31
C GLU A 14 10.83 -65.69 60.05
N GLU A 15 10.91 -64.44 60.54
CA GLU A 15 9.76 -63.74 61.11
C GLU A 15 8.61 -63.55 60.11
N LEU A 16 8.91 -63.28 58.84
CA LEU A 16 7.92 -63.14 57.78
C LEU A 16 7.23 -64.49 57.45
N GLN A 17 7.98 -65.59 57.46
CA GLN A 17 7.44 -66.94 57.29
C GLN A 17 6.54 -67.33 58.46
N ASP A 18 6.95 -67.00 59.68
CA ASP A 18 6.19 -67.20 60.91
C ASP A 18 4.87 -66.42 60.90
N ALA A 19 4.90 -65.16 60.44
CA ALA A 19 3.72 -64.32 60.31
C ALA A 19 2.76 -64.81 59.20
N PHE A 20 3.28 -65.41 58.13
CA PHE A 20 2.48 -66.08 57.10
C PHE A 20 1.83 -67.37 57.63
N ALA A 21 2.60 -68.20 58.36
CA ALA A 21 2.13 -69.44 58.96
C ALA A 21 1.07 -69.19 60.05
N LYS A 22 1.21 -68.10 60.82
CA LYS A 22 0.22 -67.63 61.81
C LYS A 22 -1.02 -67.00 61.16
N GLY A 23 -1.07 -66.88 59.84
CA GLY A 23 -2.20 -66.34 59.08
C GLY A 23 -2.38 -64.82 59.18
N LEU A 24 -1.39 -64.11 59.76
CA LEU A 24 -1.38 -62.64 59.85
C LEU A 24 -1.10 -62.00 58.49
N LEU A 25 -0.30 -62.67 57.65
CA LEU A 25 -0.04 -62.30 56.27
C LEU A 25 -0.79 -63.24 55.32
N LYS A 26 -1.70 -62.70 54.50
CA LYS A 26 -2.40 -63.47 53.47
C LYS A 26 -1.66 -63.35 52.13
N PRO A 27 -1.54 -64.42 51.32
CA PRO A 27 -0.96 -64.33 49.98
C PRO A 27 -1.88 -63.45 49.13
N GLY A 28 -1.46 -62.21 48.87
CA GLY A 28 -2.27 -61.22 48.17
C GLY A 28 -2.68 -59.99 48.99
N LEU A 29 -2.11 -59.74 50.18
CA LEU A 29 -2.20 -58.44 50.84
C LEU A 29 -1.30 -57.39 50.15
N ASN A 30 -1.43 -57.28 48.83
CA ASN A 30 -0.98 -56.12 48.11
C ASN A 30 -2.01 -55.05 48.40
N VAL A 31 -1.67 -54.04 49.21
CA VAL A 31 -2.43 -52.81 49.21
C VAL A 31 -2.28 -52.27 47.80
N THR A 32 -3.34 -52.35 46.98
CA THR A 32 -3.44 -51.55 45.79
C THR A 32 -3.37 -50.11 46.28
N ILE A 33 -2.19 -49.51 46.22
CA ILE A 33 -2.09 -48.07 46.20
C ILE A 33 -2.82 -47.72 44.93
N GLU A 34 -4.12 -47.43 45.05
CA GLU A 34 -4.82 -46.70 44.03
C GLU A 34 -3.95 -45.46 43.85
N THR A 35 -3.16 -45.44 42.77
CA THR A 35 -2.48 -44.24 42.35
C THR A 35 -3.62 -43.29 42.04
N SER A 36 -4.01 -42.53 43.07
CA SER A 36 -5.11 -41.59 43.03
C SER A 36 -4.99 -40.85 41.71
N GLY A 37 -6.04 -41.03 40.90
CA GLY A 37 -5.94 -41.17 39.45
C GLY A 37 -4.96 -40.23 38.77
N LYS A 38 -4.25 -40.75 37.76
CA LYS A 38 -3.47 -40.01 36.75
C LYS A 38 -3.87 -38.54 36.75
N GLN A 39 -2.99 -37.66 37.25
CA GLN A 39 -3.25 -36.21 37.29
C GLN A 39 -3.88 -35.80 35.97
N SER A 40 -5.11 -35.28 36.02
CA SER A 40 -5.81 -34.91 34.80
C SER A 40 -4.94 -33.91 34.05
N LYS A 41 -4.63 -34.19 32.77
CA LYS A 41 -4.05 -33.16 31.90
C LYS A 41 -5.00 -31.96 31.95
N ASN A 42 -4.46 -30.76 32.23
CA ASN A 42 -5.22 -29.52 32.44
C ASN A 42 -6.03 -29.46 33.77
N TYR A 43 -5.38 -29.72 34.92
CA TYR A 43 -6.03 -29.59 36.23
C TYR A 43 -6.23 -28.12 36.64
N VAL A 44 -7.41 -27.58 36.32
CA VAL A 44 -7.77 -26.15 36.50
C VAL A 44 -7.68 -25.68 37.95
N ASN A 45 -8.03 -26.52 38.93
CA ASN A 45 -8.04 -26.12 40.33
C ASN A 45 -6.63 -25.79 40.84
N HIS A 46 -5.64 -26.60 40.48
CA HIS A 46 -4.25 -26.34 40.86
C HIS A 46 -3.66 -25.14 40.11
N MET A 47 -4.07 -24.91 38.85
CA MET A 47 -3.69 -23.67 38.15
C MET A 47 -4.25 -22.42 38.84
N LYS A 48 -5.49 -22.48 39.35
CA LYS A 48 -6.07 -21.38 40.14
C LYS A 48 -5.33 -21.19 41.46
N GLN A 49 -5.04 -22.28 42.19
CA GLN A 49 -4.24 -22.21 43.42
C GLN A 49 -2.87 -21.59 43.17
N LYS A 50 -2.17 -22.02 42.11
CA LYS A 50 -0.88 -21.42 41.73
C LYS A 50 -1.00 -19.98 41.26
N LEU A 51 -2.08 -19.63 40.57
CA LEU A 51 -2.37 -18.24 40.23
C LEU A 51 -2.52 -17.41 41.51
N ASP A 52 -3.27 -17.88 42.50
CA ASP A 52 -3.48 -17.18 43.76
C ASP A 52 -2.19 -17.05 44.59
N GLU A 53 -1.31 -18.06 44.55
CA GLU A 53 0.03 -17.99 45.15
C GLU A 53 0.93 -16.94 44.49
N ILE A 54 0.88 -16.81 43.16
CA ILE A 54 1.77 -15.91 42.39
C ILE A 54 1.17 -14.50 42.25
N LYS A 55 -0.15 -14.35 42.40
CA LYS A 55 -0.86 -13.10 42.18
C LYS A 55 -0.41 -12.04 43.18
N LEU A 56 0.15 -10.96 42.64
CA LEU A 56 0.50 -9.77 43.42
C LEU A 56 -0.75 -8.91 43.68
N ASN A 57 -1.07 -8.70 44.96
CA ASN A 57 -2.17 -7.84 45.42
C ASN A 57 -1.69 -6.40 45.63
N LEU A 58 -1.20 -5.77 44.56
CA LEU A 58 -0.71 -4.39 44.57
C LEU A 58 -1.75 -3.40 44.01
N PRO A 59 -1.72 -2.12 44.41
CA PRO A 59 -2.47 -1.07 43.74
C PRO A 59 -2.18 -1.07 42.23
N TRP A 60 -3.17 -0.72 41.41
CA TRP A 60 -3.00 -0.73 39.95
C TRP A 60 -1.85 0.17 39.47
N ILE A 61 -1.60 1.29 40.17
CA ILE A 61 -0.53 2.24 39.81
C ILE A 61 0.88 1.64 39.84
N GLU A 62 1.12 0.59 40.64
CA GLU A 62 2.42 -0.08 40.71
C GLU A 62 2.59 -1.15 39.62
N ARG A 63 1.48 -1.64 39.06
CA ARG A 63 1.47 -2.67 38.02
C ARG A 63 1.40 -2.06 36.62
N LEU A 64 0.63 -0.99 36.46
CA LEU A 64 0.34 -0.32 35.18
C LEU A 64 -0.12 -1.28 34.07
N ASP A 65 -0.67 -2.43 34.46
CA ASP A 65 -1.11 -3.49 33.57
C ASP A 65 -2.46 -3.15 32.96
N MET A 66 -2.59 -3.37 31.65
CA MET A 66 -3.79 -3.06 30.90
C MET A 66 -4.19 -4.26 30.05
N VAL A 67 -5.43 -4.72 30.25
CA VAL A 67 -6.08 -5.70 29.38
C VAL A 67 -7.21 -4.97 28.68
N ASN A 68 -7.04 -4.73 27.38
CA ASN A 68 -7.94 -3.89 26.60
C ASN A 68 -8.30 -4.50 25.26
N ALA A 69 -9.49 -4.14 24.78
CA ALA A 69 -9.88 -4.35 23.39
C ALA A 69 -9.16 -3.37 22.45
N LEU A 70 -9.22 -3.64 21.15
CA LEU A 70 -8.63 -2.78 20.13
C LEU A 70 -9.28 -1.39 20.16
N ALA A 71 -8.49 -0.34 19.96
CA ALA A 71 -9.01 1.01 19.77
C ALA A 71 -9.99 1.05 18.57
N PRO A 72 -11.05 1.88 18.63
CA PRO A 72 -11.97 2.05 17.50
C PRO A 72 -11.19 2.45 16.24
N LEU A 73 -11.58 1.87 15.10
CA LEU A 73 -10.88 2.13 13.85
C LEU A 73 -11.16 3.57 13.40
N ALA A 74 -10.13 4.41 13.37
CA ALA A 74 -10.25 5.76 12.86
C ALA A 74 -10.52 5.72 11.34
N PRO A 75 -11.38 6.60 10.80
CA PRO A 75 -11.67 6.64 9.36
C PRO A 75 -10.43 6.81 8.48
N GLU A 76 -9.47 7.63 8.92
CA GLU A 76 -8.19 7.83 8.24
C GLU A 76 -7.39 6.53 8.10
N LEU A 77 -7.34 5.73 9.16
CA LEU A 77 -6.61 4.47 9.17
C LEU A 77 -7.27 3.43 8.25
N ALA A 78 -8.61 3.43 8.18
CA ALA A 78 -9.34 2.59 7.25
C ALA A 78 -9.03 2.94 5.79
N LEU A 79 -8.96 4.24 5.47
CA LEU A 79 -8.57 4.72 4.14
C LEU A 79 -7.14 4.30 3.80
N GLN A 80 -6.21 4.46 4.76
CA GLN A 80 -4.83 4.04 4.57
C GLN A 80 -4.71 2.54 4.29
N MET A 81 -5.48 1.70 5.00
CA MET A 81 -5.52 0.26 4.73
C MET A 81 -6.00 -0.04 3.30
N GLN A 82 -7.07 0.61 2.85
CA GLN A 82 -7.59 0.43 1.49
C GLN A 82 -6.57 0.91 0.44
N GLU A 83 -5.91 2.05 0.66
CA GLU A 83 -4.88 2.56 -0.24
C GLU A 83 -3.72 1.58 -0.40
N GLN A 84 -3.31 0.92 0.67
CA GLN A 84 -2.25 -0.09 0.63
C GLN A 84 -2.68 -1.35 -0.11
N GLU A 85 -3.90 -1.83 0.10
CA GLU A 85 -4.45 -2.96 -0.66
C GLU A 85 -4.51 -2.65 -2.16
N VAL A 86 -4.99 -1.46 -2.53
CA VAL A 86 -5.02 -1.00 -3.92
C VAL A 86 -3.62 -0.87 -4.50
N ARG A 87 -2.66 -0.32 -3.73
CA ARG A 87 -1.27 -0.19 -4.15
C ARG A 87 -0.62 -1.55 -4.39
N ARG A 88 -0.85 -2.51 -3.49
CA ARG A 88 -0.33 -3.88 -3.61
C ARG A 88 -0.94 -4.60 -4.81
N ALA A 89 -2.25 -4.47 -5.03
CA ALA A 89 -2.92 -5.01 -6.20
C ALA A 89 -2.38 -4.43 -7.52
N LYS A 90 -2.13 -3.12 -7.59
CA LYS A 90 -1.48 -2.48 -8.75
C LYS A 90 -0.07 -3.00 -8.98
N GLN A 91 0.70 -3.25 -7.92
CA GLN A 91 2.05 -3.80 -8.00
C GLN A 91 2.05 -5.23 -8.57
N LEU A 92 1.16 -6.10 -8.07
CA LEU A 92 1.01 -7.48 -8.55
C LEU A 92 0.56 -7.54 -10.02
N ARG A 93 -0.39 -6.67 -10.43
CA ARG A 93 -0.81 -6.56 -11.83
C ARG A 93 0.29 -6.04 -12.75
N GLY A 94 1.07 -5.07 -12.29
CA GLY A 94 2.13 -4.43 -13.07
C GLY A 94 3.38 -5.28 -13.24
N ASN A 95 3.63 -6.24 -12.33
CA ASN A 95 4.85 -7.04 -12.34
C ASN A 95 4.53 -8.54 -12.28
N ARG A 96 4.40 -9.15 -13.47
CA ARG A 96 4.14 -10.59 -13.65
C ARG A 96 5.22 -11.51 -13.07
N LYS A 97 6.41 -10.99 -12.71
CA LYS A 97 7.50 -11.76 -12.09
C LYS A 97 7.29 -11.99 -10.59
N LEU A 98 6.40 -11.25 -9.95
CA LEU A 98 6.07 -11.46 -8.54
C LEU A 98 5.13 -12.67 -8.40
N PRO A 99 5.25 -13.46 -7.31
CA PRO A 99 4.28 -14.50 -7.01
C PRO A 99 2.90 -13.86 -6.82
N GLN A 100 1.88 -14.39 -7.50
CA GLN A 100 0.52 -13.92 -7.40
C GLN A 100 -0.16 -14.61 -6.22
N TYR A 101 -0.39 -13.87 -5.15
CA TYR A 101 -1.15 -14.35 -3.99
C TYR A 101 -2.60 -13.92 -4.09
N LYS A 102 -3.51 -14.71 -3.50
CA LYS A 102 -4.86 -14.22 -3.21
C LYS A 102 -4.75 -13.08 -2.19
N PRO A 103 -5.63 -12.05 -2.23
CA PRO A 103 -5.56 -10.92 -1.30
C PRO A 103 -5.56 -11.32 0.19
N SER A 104 -6.18 -12.44 0.56
CA SER A 104 -6.20 -12.93 1.95
C SER A 104 -4.93 -13.65 2.39
N GLU A 105 -4.12 -14.13 1.44
CA GLU A 105 -2.93 -14.96 1.69
C GLU A 105 -1.63 -14.18 1.45
N ASP A 106 -1.72 -12.91 1.01
CA ASP A 106 -0.53 -12.10 0.72
C ASP A 106 0.23 -11.79 2.02
N PRO A 107 1.48 -12.27 2.17
CA PRO A 107 2.25 -12.09 3.40
C PRO A 107 2.47 -10.61 3.73
N VAL A 108 2.55 -9.73 2.73
CA VAL A 108 2.77 -8.30 2.93
C VAL A 108 1.53 -7.61 3.49
N LEU A 109 0.34 -7.95 2.99
CA LEU A 109 -0.92 -7.39 3.50
C LEU A 109 -1.23 -7.94 4.89
N ASN A 110 -0.93 -9.22 5.12
CA ASN A 110 -1.11 -9.84 6.43
C ASN A 110 -0.19 -9.22 7.49
N ASP A 111 1.07 -8.96 7.17
CA ASP A 111 1.99 -8.25 8.06
C ASP A 111 1.50 -6.84 8.38
N PHE A 112 1.09 -6.07 7.37
CA PHE A 112 0.54 -4.74 7.58
C PHE A 112 -0.72 -4.72 8.45
N ARG A 113 -1.67 -5.64 8.21
CA ARG A 113 -2.88 -5.78 9.03
C ARG A 113 -2.53 -6.16 10.47
N ARG A 114 -1.54 -7.02 10.66
CA ARG A 114 -1.06 -7.44 11.98
C ARG A 114 -0.42 -6.28 12.74
N GLU A 115 0.51 -5.56 12.12
CA GLU A 115 1.13 -4.36 12.73
C GLU A 115 0.09 -3.30 13.10
N ASN A 116 -0.90 -3.08 12.23
CA ASN A 116 -1.99 -2.16 12.53
C ASN A 116 -2.85 -2.62 13.72
N THR A 117 -3.05 -3.93 13.87
CA THR A 117 -3.76 -4.52 15.01
C THR A 117 -3.01 -4.26 16.31
N PHE A 118 -1.70 -4.50 16.33
CA PHE A 118 -0.84 -4.23 17.49
C PHE A 118 -0.84 -2.74 17.85
N HIS A 119 -0.74 -1.87 16.84
CA HIS A 119 -0.79 -0.43 17.06
C HIS A 119 -2.12 0.01 17.69
N ARG A 120 -3.25 -0.48 17.18
CA ARG A 120 -4.58 -0.18 17.73
C ARG A 120 -4.78 -0.74 19.13
N GLN A 121 -4.24 -1.92 19.42
CA GLN A 121 -4.28 -2.48 20.77
C GLN A 121 -3.49 -1.62 21.74
N ALA A 122 -2.26 -1.22 21.38
CA ALA A 122 -1.45 -0.32 22.18
C ALA A 122 -2.14 1.05 22.39
N GLN A 123 -2.73 1.61 21.33
CA GLN A 123 -3.47 2.87 21.42
C GLN A 123 -4.66 2.77 22.38
N GLY A 124 -5.41 1.68 22.34
CA GLY A 124 -6.51 1.42 23.27
C GLY A 124 -6.04 1.38 24.73
N ALA A 125 -4.90 0.74 24.98
CA ALA A 125 -4.30 0.63 26.31
C ALA A 125 -3.85 2.01 26.81
N VAL A 126 -3.21 2.80 25.95
CA VAL A 126 -2.75 4.16 26.26
C VAL A 126 -3.92 5.08 26.59
N MET A 127 -4.98 5.08 25.78
CA MET A 127 -6.16 5.93 26.05
C MET A 127 -6.80 5.61 27.41
N ALA A 128 -7.01 4.32 27.69
CA ALA A 128 -7.58 3.89 28.96
C ALA A 128 -6.63 4.14 30.15
N GLY A 129 -5.33 3.92 29.96
CA GLY A 129 -4.29 4.14 30.97
C GLY A 129 -4.14 5.61 31.35
N ILE A 130 -4.08 6.51 30.35
CA ILE A 130 -4.05 7.96 30.56
C ILE A 130 -5.25 8.42 31.38
N ASN A 131 -6.45 7.92 31.09
CA ASN A 131 -7.65 8.29 31.84
C ASN A 131 -7.55 7.86 33.32
N ARG A 132 -7.06 6.65 33.59
CA ARG A 132 -6.85 6.16 34.97
C ARG A 132 -5.77 6.98 35.70
N LEU A 133 -4.65 7.29 35.04
CA LEU A 133 -3.57 8.10 35.60
C LEU A 133 -4.00 9.53 35.93
N LYS A 134 -4.85 10.14 35.08
CA LYS A 134 -5.46 11.45 35.35
C LYS A 134 -6.35 11.43 36.58
N MET A 135 -7.17 10.39 36.75
CA MET A 135 -8.02 10.24 37.94
C MET A 135 -7.20 10.14 39.23
N LEU A 136 -6.00 9.56 39.16
CA LEU A 136 -5.05 9.46 40.27
C LEU A 136 -4.21 10.72 40.49
N GLY A 137 -4.35 11.76 39.65
CA GLY A 137 -3.60 13.01 39.77
C GLY A 137 -2.12 12.91 39.40
N THR A 138 -1.69 11.84 38.73
CA THR A 138 -0.29 11.65 38.31
C THR A 138 0.06 12.42 37.04
N SER A 139 1.29 12.96 36.97
CA SER A 139 1.82 13.60 35.76
C SER A 139 2.16 12.55 34.69
N ILE A 140 1.75 12.81 33.45
CA ILE A 140 1.81 11.81 32.36
C ILE A 140 2.77 12.25 31.24
N SER A 141 2.82 13.55 30.94
CA SER A 141 3.66 14.07 29.87
C SER A 141 5.06 14.32 30.39
N ARG A 142 6.07 13.87 29.64
CA ARG A 142 7.47 14.26 29.85
C ARG A 142 7.63 15.74 29.46
N PRO A 143 8.14 16.62 30.33
CA PRO A 143 8.49 17.99 29.97
C PRO A 143 9.66 18.04 28.99
N ASP A 144 9.66 18.99 28.06
CA ASP A 144 10.75 19.17 27.09
C ASP A 144 12.08 19.58 27.74
N ASP A 145 12.01 20.25 28.88
CA ASP A 145 13.18 20.71 29.68
C ASP A 145 13.70 19.64 30.66
N TYR A 146 13.11 18.43 30.65
CA TYR A 146 13.56 17.33 31.50
C TYR A 146 14.53 16.40 30.73
N PHE A 147 15.82 16.69 30.88
CA PHE A 147 16.92 15.92 30.29
C PHE A 147 17.35 14.78 31.20
N ALA A 148 16.88 13.57 30.88
CA ALA A 148 17.29 12.31 31.49
C ALA A 148 17.78 11.35 30.41
N GLU A 149 18.50 10.31 30.81
CA GLU A 149 18.97 9.28 29.90
C GLU A 149 17.79 8.61 29.18
N MET A 150 17.87 8.54 27.85
CA MET A 150 16.86 7.94 26.99
C MET A 150 17.32 6.57 26.51
N ALA A 151 16.37 5.70 26.16
CA ALA A 151 16.68 4.36 25.64
C ALA A 151 17.57 4.35 24.38
N LYS A 152 17.68 5.47 23.66
CA LYS A 152 18.58 5.65 22.50
C LYS A 152 19.33 6.96 22.64
N SER A 153 20.62 6.95 22.29
CA SER A 153 21.44 8.16 22.30
C SER A 153 21.01 9.18 21.25
N ASP A 154 21.29 10.46 21.51
CA ASP A 154 20.99 11.54 20.58
C ASP A 154 21.77 11.41 19.26
N GLU A 155 23.01 10.94 19.30
CA GLU A 155 23.80 10.65 18.11
C GLU A 155 23.12 9.60 17.21
N HIS A 156 22.55 8.55 17.82
CA HIS A 156 21.79 7.55 17.08
C HIS A 156 20.52 8.18 16.46
N MET A 157 19.79 8.99 17.23
CA MET A 157 18.58 9.65 16.75
C MET A 157 18.87 10.69 15.66
N GLN A 158 20.03 11.35 15.69
CA GLN A 158 20.47 12.25 14.62
C GLN A 158 20.69 11.48 13.31
N LYS A 159 21.35 10.32 13.35
CA LYS A 159 21.50 9.43 12.18
C LYS A 159 20.14 8.98 11.62
N VAL A 160 19.19 8.65 12.50
CA VAL A 160 17.82 8.30 12.08
C VAL A 160 17.12 9.48 11.41
N ARG A 161 17.20 10.69 12.00
CA ARG A 161 16.63 11.91 11.43
C ARG A 161 17.22 12.23 10.05
N GLU A 162 18.54 12.13 9.90
CA GLU A 162 19.20 12.33 8.61
C GLU A 162 18.68 11.37 7.54
N ASN A 163 18.53 10.08 7.88
CA ASN A 163 18.01 9.07 6.95
C ASN A 163 16.53 9.34 6.57
N LEU A 164 15.71 9.80 7.52
CA LEU A 164 14.34 10.22 7.24
C LEU A 164 14.30 11.45 6.31
N MET A 165 15.16 12.43 6.55
CA MET A 165 15.26 13.62 5.69
C MET A 165 15.74 13.25 4.28
N LYS A 166 16.75 12.38 4.16
CA LYS A 166 17.21 11.84 2.87
C LYS A 166 16.07 11.15 2.11
N LYS A 167 15.26 10.31 2.77
CA LYS A 167 14.08 9.65 2.15
C LYS A 167 13.02 10.67 1.71
N ARG A 168 12.74 11.69 2.51
CA ARG A 168 11.81 12.78 2.16
C ARG A 168 12.30 13.58 0.93
N VAL A 169 13.58 13.94 0.90
CA VAL A 169 14.16 14.68 -0.25
C VAL A 169 14.10 13.82 -1.53
N MET A 170 14.42 12.53 -1.43
CA MET A 170 14.37 11.62 -2.58
C MET A 170 12.94 11.44 -3.12
N THR A 171 11.95 11.27 -2.24
CA THR A 171 10.55 11.18 -2.64
C THR A 171 10.06 12.47 -3.28
N GLN A 172 10.28 13.63 -2.66
CA GLN A 172 9.95 14.93 -3.23
C GLN A 172 10.61 15.17 -4.60
N ARG A 173 11.88 14.79 -4.76
CA ARG A 173 12.58 14.89 -6.05
C ARG A 173 11.92 14.01 -7.11
N SER A 174 11.54 12.79 -6.76
CA SER A 174 10.86 11.86 -7.67
C SER A 174 9.47 12.37 -8.09
N GLU A 175 8.74 12.98 -7.17
CA GLU A 175 7.42 13.58 -7.42
C GLU A 175 7.52 14.83 -8.29
N LYS A 176 8.47 15.74 -7.99
CA LYS A 176 8.77 16.91 -8.82
C LYS A 176 9.13 16.50 -10.25
N LEU A 177 9.96 15.47 -10.41
CA LEU A 177 10.32 14.97 -11.74
C LEU A 177 9.11 14.38 -12.48
N ARG A 178 8.22 13.67 -11.77
CA ARG A 178 6.97 13.15 -12.34
C ARG A 178 6.04 14.28 -12.78
N GLN A 179 5.90 15.32 -11.96
CA GLN A 179 5.10 16.52 -12.29
C GLN A 179 5.67 17.24 -13.52
N LEU A 180 6.98 17.46 -13.59
CA LEU A 180 7.64 18.08 -14.74
C LEU A 180 7.42 17.28 -16.03
N ARG A 181 7.49 15.94 -15.97
CA ARG A 181 7.20 15.07 -17.12
C ARG A 181 5.74 15.19 -17.57
N GLN A 182 4.80 15.21 -16.62
CA GLN A 182 3.38 15.35 -16.92
C GLN A 182 3.07 16.72 -17.53
N GLN A 183 3.62 17.80 -16.96
CA GLN A 183 3.51 19.15 -17.49
C GLN A 183 4.02 19.19 -18.93
N LYS A 184 5.22 18.66 -19.22
CA LYS A 184 5.75 18.61 -20.59
C LYS A 184 4.83 17.86 -21.56
N LYS A 185 4.21 16.75 -21.13
CA LYS A 185 3.26 15.99 -21.97
C LYS A 185 2.00 16.81 -22.27
N VAL A 186 1.42 17.44 -21.25
CA VAL A 186 0.23 18.29 -21.39
C VAL A 186 0.54 19.51 -22.25
N SER A 187 1.67 20.18 -22.04
CA SER A 187 2.09 21.33 -22.86
C SER A 187 2.22 20.96 -24.34
N LYS A 188 2.77 19.78 -24.66
CA LYS A 188 2.83 19.29 -26.05
C LYS A 188 1.43 19.04 -26.63
N GLN A 189 0.54 18.40 -25.87
CA GLN A 189 -0.85 18.17 -26.29
C GLN A 189 -1.60 19.49 -26.53
N MET A 190 -1.46 20.45 -25.62
CA MET A 190 -2.04 21.80 -25.78
C MET A 190 -1.51 22.51 -27.02
N GLN A 191 -0.22 22.41 -27.33
CA GLN A 191 0.35 22.99 -28.56
C GLN A 191 -0.30 22.39 -29.82
N VAL A 192 -0.46 21.06 -29.86
CA VAL A 192 -1.14 20.38 -30.99
C VAL A 192 -2.63 20.76 -31.06
N GLU A 193 -3.33 20.79 -29.93
CA GLU A 193 -4.74 21.18 -29.91
C GLU A 193 -4.95 22.63 -30.33
N THR A 194 -4.08 23.55 -29.90
CA THR A 194 -4.17 24.97 -30.27
C THR A 194 -3.90 25.18 -31.75
N THR A 195 -2.96 24.46 -32.37
CA THR A 195 -2.75 24.53 -33.83
C THR A 195 -3.95 23.95 -34.58
N LEU A 196 -4.48 22.79 -34.16
CA LEU A 196 -5.69 22.20 -34.74
C LEU A 196 -6.90 23.14 -34.63
N LYS A 197 -7.14 23.76 -33.46
CA LYS A 197 -8.20 24.76 -33.25
C LYS A 197 -8.04 25.94 -34.19
N LYS A 198 -6.84 26.50 -34.32
CA LYS A 198 -6.55 27.58 -35.29
C LYS A 198 -6.83 27.18 -36.74
N HIS A 199 -6.51 25.96 -37.14
CA HIS A 199 -6.81 25.47 -38.50
C HIS A 199 -8.32 25.29 -38.72
N VAL A 200 -9.05 24.79 -37.73
CA VAL A 200 -10.51 24.65 -37.78
C VAL A 200 -11.18 26.02 -37.87
N GLU A 201 -10.78 26.98 -37.04
CA GLU A 201 -11.27 28.36 -37.08
C GLU A 201 -11.02 29.01 -38.44
N LYS A 202 -9.78 28.92 -38.95
CA LYS A 202 -9.46 29.42 -40.30
C LYS A 202 -10.32 28.78 -41.39
N ARG A 203 -10.58 27.48 -41.32
CA ARG A 203 -11.46 26.79 -42.29
C ARG A 203 -12.90 27.32 -42.20
N LYS A 204 -13.46 27.46 -40.99
CA LYS A 204 -14.79 28.01 -40.76
C LYS A 204 -14.93 29.43 -41.31
N SER A 205 -14.00 30.33 -40.99
CA SER A 205 -14.00 31.70 -41.51
C SER A 205 -13.87 31.74 -43.03
N MET A 206 -13.03 30.89 -43.63
CA MET A 206 -12.91 30.80 -45.08
C MET A 206 -14.18 30.27 -45.75
N GLU A 207 -14.90 29.35 -45.11
CA GLU A 207 -16.21 28.88 -45.59
C GLU A 207 -17.28 29.96 -45.50
N GLU A 208 -17.32 30.73 -44.41
CA GLU A 208 -18.21 31.89 -44.25
C GLU A 208 -17.95 32.95 -45.32
N VAL A 209 -16.67 33.30 -45.57
CA VAL A 209 -16.29 34.22 -46.64
C VAL A 209 -16.68 33.66 -48.02
N LYS A 210 -16.51 32.36 -48.27
CA LYS A 210 -16.97 31.73 -49.52
C LYS A 210 -18.49 31.78 -49.67
N LYS A 211 -19.25 31.55 -48.59
CA LYS A 211 -20.72 31.67 -48.58
C LYS A 211 -21.14 33.11 -48.90
N TYR A 212 -20.52 34.10 -48.27
CA TYR A 212 -20.75 35.52 -48.52
C TYR A 212 -20.38 35.93 -49.96
N ARG A 213 -19.24 35.49 -50.48
CA ARG A 213 -18.85 35.75 -51.88
C ARG A 213 -19.83 35.12 -52.87
N LYS A 214 -20.34 33.91 -52.59
CA LYS A 214 -21.35 33.26 -53.41
C LYS A 214 -22.70 33.98 -53.36
N SER A 215 -23.13 34.50 -52.21
CA SER A 215 -24.36 35.30 -52.13
C SER A 215 -24.22 36.65 -52.85
N GLN A 216 -23.09 37.35 -52.68
CA GLN A 216 -22.74 38.59 -53.42
C GLN A 216 -22.65 38.37 -54.95
N ALA A 217 -22.08 37.25 -55.39
CA ALA A 217 -21.99 36.91 -56.81
C ALA A 217 -23.36 36.62 -57.46
N LYS A 218 -24.36 36.20 -56.67
CA LYS A 218 -25.75 36.07 -57.15
C LYS A 218 -26.42 37.44 -57.35
N ILE A 219 -26.03 38.47 -56.58
CA ILE A 219 -26.57 39.83 -56.69
C ILE A 219 -25.94 40.59 -57.88
N THR A 220 -24.72 40.23 -58.28
CA THR A 220 -23.92 40.94 -59.30
C THR A 220 -23.81 40.20 -60.64
N HIS A 221 -24.80 39.40 -61.03
CA HIS A 221 -24.82 38.76 -62.35
C HIS A 221 -25.14 39.79 -63.46
N VAL A 222 -24.20 40.69 -63.71
CA VAL A 222 -24.15 41.50 -64.94
C VAL A 222 -23.67 40.59 -66.06
N ASN A 223 -24.55 40.40 -67.04
CA ASN A 223 -24.39 39.53 -68.19
C ASN A 223 -23.26 40.04 -69.12
N ARG A 224 -21.99 39.78 -68.74
CA ARG A 224 -20.83 40.07 -69.59
C ARG A 224 -20.76 39.02 -70.68
N LYS A 225 -21.30 39.34 -71.87
CA LYS A 225 -21.11 38.56 -73.10
C LYS A 225 -19.61 38.39 -73.35
N ILE A 226 -19.10 37.18 -73.14
CA ILE A 226 -17.71 36.84 -73.44
C ILE A 226 -17.60 36.73 -74.96
N ASN A 227 -16.70 37.52 -75.55
CA ASN A 227 -16.50 37.58 -76.99
C ASN A 227 -16.03 36.19 -77.50
N PRO A 228 -16.72 35.52 -78.44
CA PRO A 228 -16.44 34.13 -78.82
C PRO A 228 -15.01 33.94 -79.37
N LYS A 229 -14.46 34.97 -80.00
CA LYS A 229 -13.08 34.99 -80.50
C LYS A 229 -12.04 34.88 -79.38
N ALA A 230 -12.33 35.38 -78.18
CA ALA A 230 -11.46 35.27 -77.02
C ALA A 230 -11.51 33.86 -76.39
N GLN A 231 -12.67 33.19 -76.42
CA GLN A 231 -12.81 31.81 -75.95
C GLN A 231 -12.04 30.83 -76.82
N LEU A 232 -12.13 30.98 -78.15
CA LEU A 232 -11.38 30.15 -79.10
C LEU A 232 -9.86 30.32 -78.94
N LYS A 233 -9.40 31.57 -78.77
CA LYS A 233 -7.98 31.86 -78.50
C LYS A 233 -7.50 31.28 -77.17
N MET A 234 -8.38 31.23 -76.17
CA MET A 234 -8.08 30.64 -74.87
C MET A 234 -8.06 29.11 -74.93
N GLN A 235 -8.97 28.49 -75.66
CA GLN A 235 -9.00 27.04 -75.87
C GLN A 235 -7.78 26.56 -76.67
N MET A 236 -7.37 27.28 -77.72
CA MET A 236 -6.16 26.95 -78.48
C MET A 236 -4.90 27.08 -77.62
N LYS A 237 -4.77 28.16 -76.82
CA LYS A 237 -3.66 28.31 -75.88
C LYS A 237 -3.69 27.27 -74.74
N ALA A 238 -4.86 26.81 -74.32
CA ALA A 238 -4.99 25.78 -73.30
C ALA A 238 -4.67 24.38 -73.85
N ALA A 239 -4.97 24.11 -75.12
CA ALA A 239 -4.56 22.88 -75.80
C ALA A 239 -3.04 22.84 -76.02
N GLU A 240 -2.43 23.97 -76.35
CA GLU A 240 -0.98 24.08 -76.60
C GLU A 240 -0.14 24.12 -75.31
N PHE A 241 -0.62 24.82 -74.26
CA PHE A 241 0.16 25.07 -73.04
C PHE A 241 -0.43 24.50 -71.73
N GLY A 242 -1.60 23.86 -71.78
CA GLY A 242 -2.35 23.42 -70.58
C GLY A 242 -3.11 24.56 -69.89
N TYR A 243 -4.15 24.22 -69.12
CA TYR A 243 -4.90 25.19 -68.32
C TYR A 243 -4.01 25.74 -67.19
N GLY A 244 -3.53 26.96 -67.37
CA GLY A 244 -2.68 27.66 -66.40
C GLY A 244 -1.44 28.20 -67.09
N ARG A 245 -1.33 29.52 -67.22
CA ARG A 245 -0.21 30.17 -67.90
C ARG A 245 1.14 29.65 -67.38
N GLY A 246 1.84 28.93 -68.23
CA GLY A 246 3.28 28.77 -68.18
C GLY A 246 3.78 27.52 -67.49
N LYS A 247 4.26 26.56 -68.29
CA LYS A 247 5.50 25.85 -68.00
C LYS A 247 6.67 26.86 -67.93
N LYS A 248 6.66 27.77 -66.95
CA LYS A 248 7.82 28.59 -66.61
C LYS A 248 8.58 27.82 -65.54
N ARG A 249 9.69 27.21 -65.98
CA ARG A 249 10.87 26.75 -65.22
C ARG A 249 10.63 26.49 -63.73
N ARG A 250 10.64 25.21 -63.34
CA ARG A 250 11.01 24.68 -62.01
C ARG A 250 10.85 25.67 -60.83
N SER A 251 9.63 25.87 -60.35
CA SER A 251 9.42 26.27 -58.95
C SER A 251 8.46 25.28 -58.33
N LYS A 252 8.99 24.44 -57.44
CA LYS A 252 8.23 23.48 -56.64
C LYS A 252 7.31 24.28 -55.71
N TRP A 253 6.12 24.60 -56.17
CA TRP A 253 5.06 25.10 -55.29
C TRP A 253 4.41 23.91 -54.59
N ASN A 254 4.26 24.02 -53.28
CA ASN A 254 3.63 23.00 -52.45
C ASN A 254 2.25 22.65 -52.99
N MET A 255 2.08 21.39 -53.40
CA MET A 255 0.77 20.87 -53.79
C MET A 255 -0.05 20.60 -52.52
N ARG A 256 -1.39 20.54 -52.65
CA ARG A 256 -2.30 20.23 -51.52
C ARG A 256 -1.93 18.91 -50.82
N SER A 257 -1.38 17.96 -51.55
CA SER A 257 -0.81 16.71 -51.01
C SER A 257 0.40 16.97 -50.11
N SER A 258 1.32 17.85 -50.49
CA SER A 258 2.48 18.24 -49.67
C SER A 258 2.08 18.97 -48.38
N SER A 259 0.98 19.74 -48.38
CA SER A 259 0.48 20.39 -47.15
C SER A 259 -0.27 19.45 -46.21
N ALA A 260 -0.62 18.24 -46.66
CA ALA A 260 -1.34 17.24 -45.88
C ALA A 260 -0.41 16.12 -45.37
N ASP A 261 0.87 16.13 -45.76
CA ASP A 261 1.87 15.16 -45.35
C ASP A 261 2.44 15.54 -43.98
N VAL A 262 2.09 14.76 -42.97
CA VAL A 262 2.57 14.89 -41.57
C VAL A 262 3.40 13.67 -41.17
N SER A 263 3.88 12.89 -42.14
CA SER A 263 4.65 11.66 -41.89
C SER A 263 5.98 11.90 -41.17
N GLU A 264 6.56 13.11 -41.25
CA GLU A 264 7.80 13.51 -40.56
C GLU A 264 7.61 13.87 -39.07
N TYR A 265 6.37 14.09 -38.60
CA TYR A 265 6.09 14.36 -37.18
C TYR A 265 5.87 13.02 -36.44
N ARG A 266 6.93 12.26 -36.23
CA ARG A 266 6.94 11.05 -35.38
C ARG A 266 7.89 11.20 -34.20
#